data_AF-A0A2K0UFE5-F1
#
_entry.id   AF-A0A2K0UFE5-F1
#
_cell.length_a   1.000
_cell.length_b   1.000
_cell.length_c   1.000
_cell.angle_alpha   90.00
_cell.angle_beta   90.00
_cell.angle_gamma   90.00
#
_symmetry.space_group_name_H-M   'P 1'
#
loop_
_entity.id
_entity.type
_entity.pdbx_description
1 polymer ?
#
loop_
_entity_poly.entity_id
_entity_poly.type
_entity_poly.pdbx_seq_one_letter_code
_entity_poly.pdbx_strand_id
1 'polypeptide(L)'
;MGTASTGESELIRVSAVDYFSGHVLLDKLVYPDVKMIHFNTRFSGVTRQDMENARRTRSCLMGRSSARKALWEFIGPNTIVIGHGANSDFTSLRWIHTAIIDTYLVEKANRPPEEDKQDKQTGQTFETITVDQELPKEAANTQQGSDEKGPAAPRQRGGLSLKALAKERLGRDIQIRGKGHDSVEDSIAARDILHWNVCSLLEPSP
;
A
#
# COMPACT_ATOMS: atom_id res chain seq x y z
N MET A 1 -7.59 -5.37 0.63
CA MET A 1 -8.25 -6.58 1.19
C MET A 1 -9.43 -6.22 2.10
N GLY A 2 -10.35 -7.15 2.35
CA GLY A 2 -11.40 -7.06 3.36
C GLY A 2 -11.18 -8.04 4.53
N THR A 3 -12.15 -8.14 5.43
CA THR A 3 -12.13 -9.03 6.61
C THR A 3 -13.31 -10.01 6.57
N ALA A 4 -13.00 -11.30 6.58
CA ALA A 4 -13.97 -12.39 6.58
C ALA A 4 -14.65 -12.59 7.96
N SER A 5 -15.72 -13.38 8.01
CA SER A 5 -16.42 -13.75 9.25
C SER A 5 -15.58 -14.51 10.26
N THR A 6 -14.49 -15.12 9.80
CA THR A 6 -13.48 -15.77 10.64
C THR A 6 -12.48 -14.78 11.26
N GLY A 7 -12.51 -13.51 10.85
CA GLY A 7 -11.51 -12.50 11.21
C GLY A 7 -10.29 -12.49 10.28
N GLU A 8 -10.17 -13.46 9.37
CA GLU A 8 -9.05 -13.53 8.42
C GLU A 8 -9.17 -12.46 7.33
N SER A 9 -8.03 -12.05 6.77
CA SER A 9 -8.01 -11.14 5.63
C SER A 9 -8.38 -11.86 4.34
N GLU A 10 -9.25 -11.27 3.54
CA GLU A 10 -9.75 -11.86 2.29
C GLU A 10 -9.54 -10.90 1.11
N LEU A 11 -9.15 -11.47 -0.03
CA LEU A 11 -8.96 -10.73 -1.28
C LEU A 11 -10.31 -10.22 -1.83
N ILE A 12 -10.39 -8.93 -2.10
CA ILE A 12 -11.60 -8.27 -2.63
C ILE A 12 -11.35 -7.38 -3.85
N ARG A 13 -10.08 -7.10 -4.16
CA ARG A 13 -9.64 -6.37 -5.34
C ARG A 13 -8.24 -6.85 -5.67
N VAL A 14 -7.94 -6.96 -6.96
CA VAL A 14 -6.62 -7.29 -7.46
C VAL A 14 -6.30 -6.33 -8.60
N SER A 15 -5.10 -5.75 -8.55
CA SER A 15 -4.60 -4.88 -9.60
C SER A 15 -3.16 -5.29 -9.95
N ALA A 16 -2.81 -5.20 -11.23
CA ALA A 16 -1.47 -5.45 -11.74
C ALA A 16 -1.16 -4.46 -12.85
N VAL A 17 0.08 -3.98 -12.88
CA VAL A 17 0.58 -3.05 -13.88
C VAL A 17 1.83 -3.60 -14.53
N ASP A 18 2.00 -3.33 -15.81
CA ASP A 18 3.22 -3.66 -16.53
C ASP A 18 4.37 -2.76 -16.05
N TYR A 19 5.56 -3.34 -15.90
CA TYR A 19 6.72 -2.62 -15.38
C TYR A 19 7.25 -1.57 -16.36
N PHE A 20 7.36 -1.91 -17.64
CA PHE A 20 8.04 -1.06 -18.62
C PHE A 20 7.12 0.01 -19.21
N SER A 21 5.93 -0.39 -19.65
CA SER A 21 4.94 0.53 -20.24
C SER A 21 4.14 1.29 -19.19
N GLY A 22 4.03 0.72 -17.99
CA GLY A 22 3.18 1.26 -16.94
C GLY A 22 1.68 1.09 -17.15
N HIS A 23 1.26 0.35 -18.18
CA HIS A 23 -0.15 0.07 -18.43
C HIS A 23 -0.76 -0.82 -17.35
N VAL A 24 -2.05 -0.59 -17.07
CA VAL A 24 -2.82 -1.46 -16.18
C VAL A 24 -3.17 -2.75 -16.92
N LEU A 25 -2.64 -3.87 -16.44
CA LEU A 25 -2.88 -5.20 -17.00
C LEU A 25 -4.16 -5.82 -16.43
N LEU A 26 -4.37 -5.62 -15.12
CA LEU A 26 -5.54 -6.11 -14.41
C LEU A 26 -5.97 -5.06 -13.39
N ASP A 27 -7.27 -4.78 -13.31
CA ASP A 27 -7.89 -4.09 -12.18
C ASP A 27 -9.32 -4.59 -12.05
N LYS A 28 -9.54 -5.49 -11.08
CA LYS A 28 -10.84 -6.14 -10.89
C LYS A 28 -11.18 -6.29 -9.42
N LEU A 29 -12.45 -6.07 -9.11
CA LEU A 29 -13.02 -6.56 -7.85
C LEU A 29 -13.08 -8.07 -7.87
N VAL A 30 -12.90 -8.67 -6.70
CA VAL A 30 -12.96 -10.11 -6.46
C VAL A 30 -14.11 -10.35 -5.49
N TYR A 31 -15.16 -11.01 -5.97
CA TYR A 31 -16.26 -11.40 -5.10
C TYR A 31 -15.79 -12.56 -4.21
N PRO A 32 -15.83 -12.41 -2.87
CA PRO A 32 -15.26 -13.41 -1.97
C PRO A 32 -16.12 -14.67 -1.88
N ASP A 33 -15.47 -15.82 -1.73
CA ASP A 33 -16.13 -17.13 -1.54
C ASP A 33 -16.64 -17.33 -0.10
N VAL A 34 -16.21 -16.45 0.81
CA VAL A 34 -16.51 -16.48 2.24
C VAL A 34 -17.39 -15.31 2.64
N LYS A 35 -18.11 -15.46 3.75
CA LYS A 35 -18.92 -14.39 4.32
C LYS A 35 -18.00 -13.28 4.84
N MET A 36 -18.27 -12.03 4.44
CA MET A 36 -17.49 -10.86 4.86
C MET A 36 -18.16 -10.15 6.05
N ILE A 37 -17.34 -9.68 7.01
CA ILE A 37 -17.76 -8.73 8.05
C ILE A 37 -17.59 -7.31 7.53
N HIS A 38 -16.40 -7.00 7.02
CA HIS A 38 -16.02 -5.65 6.65
C HIS A 38 -15.20 -5.62 5.36
N PHE A 39 -15.43 -4.62 4.50
CA PHE A 39 -14.68 -4.46 3.24
C PHE A 39 -13.41 -3.61 3.41
N ASN A 40 -13.19 -3.06 4.60
CA ASN A 40 -12.06 -2.20 4.93
C ASN A 40 -11.95 -1.00 3.98
N THR A 41 -13.09 -0.37 3.62
CA THR A 41 -13.20 0.65 2.57
C THR A 41 -12.14 1.75 2.65
N ARG A 42 -11.77 2.19 3.85
CA ARG A 42 -10.70 3.17 4.07
C ARG A 42 -9.36 2.74 3.43
N PHE A 43 -9.05 1.45 3.50
CA PHE A 43 -7.82 0.85 3.00
C PHE A 43 -7.98 0.14 1.65
N SER A 44 -9.17 -0.37 1.34
CA SER A 44 -9.41 -1.12 0.09
C SER A 44 -9.94 -0.26 -1.05
N GLY A 45 -10.55 0.89 -0.72
CA GLY A 45 -11.31 1.69 -1.68
C GLY A 45 -12.62 1.04 -2.16
N VAL A 46 -13.03 -0.09 -1.58
CA VAL A 46 -14.18 -0.87 -2.04
C VAL A 46 -15.30 -0.80 -1.01
N THR A 47 -16.45 -0.26 -1.40
CA THR A 47 -17.66 -0.33 -0.58
C THR A 47 -18.43 -1.63 -0.82
N ARG A 48 -19.33 -1.98 0.10
CA ARG A 48 -20.27 -3.09 -0.12
C ARG A 48 -21.13 -2.87 -1.37
N GLN A 49 -21.55 -1.63 -1.60
CA GLN A 49 -22.35 -1.27 -2.78
C GLN A 49 -21.58 -1.52 -4.08
N ASP A 50 -20.29 -1.17 -4.13
CA ASP A 50 -19.45 -1.42 -5.30
C ASP A 50 -19.35 -2.91 -5.62
N MET A 51 -19.13 -3.73 -4.58
CA MET A 51 -19.06 -5.18 -4.72
C MET A 51 -20.38 -5.79 -5.19
N GLU A 52 -21.51 -5.38 -4.61
CA GLU A 52 -22.83 -5.87 -5.01
C GLU A 52 -23.21 -5.42 -6.43
N ASN A 53 -22.86 -4.19 -6.80
CA ASN A 53 -23.01 -3.68 -8.15
C ASN A 53 -22.21 -4.50 -9.14
N ALA A 54 -20.92 -4.74 -8.86
CA ALA A 54 -20.05 -5.52 -9.73
C ALA A 54 -20.51 -6.98 -9.87
N ARG A 55 -21.03 -7.58 -8.79
CA ARG A 55 -21.65 -8.91 -8.88
C ARG A 55 -22.87 -8.90 -9.79
N ARG A 56 -23.75 -7.90 -9.64
CA ARG A 56 -25.00 -7.80 -10.42
C ARG A 56 -24.72 -7.60 -11.90
N THR A 57 -23.73 -6.78 -12.24
CA THR A 57 -23.33 -6.51 -13.63
C THR A 57 -22.34 -7.53 -14.20
N ARG A 58 -21.94 -8.54 -13.40
CA ARG A 58 -20.95 -9.57 -13.76
C ARG A 58 -19.60 -8.98 -14.17
N SER A 59 -19.19 -7.89 -13.55
CA SER A 59 -17.92 -7.20 -13.84
C SER A 59 -16.79 -7.53 -12.86
N CYS A 60 -17.05 -8.32 -11.81
CA CYS A 60 -16.06 -8.84 -10.87
C CYS A 60 -15.62 -10.27 -11.18
N LEU A 61 -14.46 -10.66 -10.66
CA LEU A 61 -14.00 -12.05 -10.66
C LEU A 61 -14.66 -12.82 -9.51
N MET A 62 -14.97 -14.10 -9.71
CA MET A 62 -15.60 -14.94 -8.69
C MET A 62 -14.55 -15.72 -7.92
N GLY A 63 -14.31 -15.33 -6.67
CA GLY A 63 -13.38 -16.00 -5.78
C GLY A 63 -11.90 -15.79 -6.11
N ARG A 64 -11.05 -16.18 -5.17
CA ARG A 64 -9.59 -16.03 -5.30
C ARG A 64 -8.99 -16.85 -6.43
N SER A 65 -9.56 -18.02 -6.70
CA SER A 65 -9.08 -18.89 -7.78
C SER A 65 -9.24 -18.22 -9.15
N SER A 66 -10.32 -17.46 -9.38
CA SER A 66 -10.49 -16.69 -10.62
C SER A 66 -9.56 -15.49 -10.69
N ALA A 67 -9.31 -14.83 -9.55
CA ALA A 67 -8.31 -13.76 -9.45
C ALA A 67 -6.91 -14.24 -9.84
N ARG A 68 -6.48 -15.40 -9.33
CA ARG A 68 -5.19 -16.01 -9.71
C ARG A 68 -5.12 -16.33 -11.19
N LYS A 69 -6.15 -16.97 -11.76
CA LYS A 69 -6.20 -17.27 -13.20
C LYS A 69 -6.03 -16.01 -14.04
N ALA A 70 -6.75 -14.94 -13.70
CA ALA A 70 -6.64 -13.67 -14.40
C ALA A 70 -5.24 -13.03 -14.29
N LEU A 71 -4.58 -13.14 -13.14
CA LEU A 71 -3.19 -12.71 -12.98
C LEU A 71 -2.23 -13.54 -13.83
N TRP A 72 -2.41 -14.86 -13.85
CA TRP A 72 -1.51 -15.79 -14.56
C TRP A 72 -1.56 -15.69 -16.09
N GLU A 73 -2.58 -15.04 -16.65
CA GLU A 73 -2.55 -14.65 -18.08
C GLU A 73 -1.39 -13.69 -18.41
N PHE A 74 -0.89 -12.96 -17.41
CA PHE A 74 0.22 -12.01 -17.55
C PHE A 74 1.50 -12.45 -16.83
N ILE A 75 1.37 -13.34 -15.83
CA ILE A 75 2.47 -13.70 -14.92
C ILE A 75 2.79 -15.18 -15.05
N GLY A 76 3.96 -15.49 -15.59
CA GLY A 76 4.52 -16.83 -15.63
C GLY A 76 5.49 -17.12 -14.46
N PRO A 77 6.01 -18.35 -14.35
CA PRO A 77 6.90 -18.76 -13.26
C PRO A 77 8.18 -17.92 -13.11
N ASN A 78 8.68 -17.37 -14.22
CA ASN A 78 9.90 -16.56 -14.27
C ASN A 78 9.61 -15.04 -14.32
N THR A 79 8.35 -14.63 -14.37
CA THR A 79 7.99 -13.21 -14.36
C THR A 79 8.32 -12.64 -12.99
N ILE A 80 9.09 -11.56 -12.94
CA ILE A 80 9.40 -10.90 -11.66
C ILE A 80 8.17 -10.13 -11.20
N VAL A 81 7.68 -10.44 -9.99
CA VAL A 81 6.55 -9.74 -9.39
C VAL A 81 7.07 -8.69 -8.42
N ILE A 82 6.60 -7.46 -8.57
CA ILE A 82 7.04 -6.33 -7.76
C ILE A 82 5.90 -5.95 -6.82
N GLY A 83 6.25 -5.67 -5.56
CA GLY A 83 5.30 -5.14 -4.59
C GLY A 83 6.00 -4.34 -3.48
N HIS A 84 5.23 -3.94 -2.49
CA HIS A 84 5.72 -3.20 -1.32
C HIS A 84 5.12 -3.77 -0.05
N GLY A 85 5.90 -4.50 0.75
CA GLY A 85 5.39 -5.25 1.89
C GLY A 85 4.43 -6.36 1.46
N ALA A 86 4.71 -7.02 0.34
CA ALA A 86 3.75 -7.80 -0.43
C ALA A 86 3.31 -9.14 0.21
N ASN A 87 3.87 -9.48 1.37
CA ASN A 87 3.57 -10.73 2.08
C ASN A 87 2.06 -10.89 2.31
N SER A 88 1.39 -9.81 2.72
CA SER A 88 -0.06 -9.84 2.96
C SER A 88 -0.84 -10.10 1.66
N ASP A 89 -0.40 -9.54 0.54
CA ASP A 89 -1.02 -9.71 -0.77
C ASP A 89 -0.89 -11.15 -1.27
N PHE A 90 0.32 -11.73 -1.22
CA PHE A 90 0.57 -13.13 -1.59
C PHE A 90 -0.18 -14.11 -0.69
N THR A 91 -0.22 -13.85 0.62
CA THR A 91 -0.99 -14.65 1.58
C THR A 91 -2.47 -14.65 1.23
N SER A 92 -3.02 -13.48 0.89
CA SER A 92 -4.43 -13.34 0.52
C SER A 92 -4.77 -14.09 -0.76
N LEU A 93 -3.89 -14.00 -1.76
CA LEU A 93 -4.00 -14.71 -3.03
C LEU A 93 -3.79 -16.22 -2.86
N ARG A 94 -3.25 -16.67 -1.72
CA ARG A 94 -2.72 -18.03 -1.50
C ARG A 94 -1.78 -18.44 -2.63
N TRP A 95 -0.84 -17.55 -2.94
CA TRP A 95 0.07 -17.70 -4.06
C TRP A 95 1.51 -17.66 -3.59
N ILE A 96 2.25 -18.73 -3.92
CA ILE A 96 3.69 -18.82 -3.73
C ILE A 96 4.34 -18.52 -5.07
N HIS A 97 5.24 -17.54 -5.09
CA HIS A 97 6.02 -17.15 -6.26
C HIS A 97 7.48 -16.97 -5.86
N THR A 98 8.41 -17.37 -6.73
CA THR A 98 9.85 -17.40 -6.38
C THR A 98 10.61 -16.17 -6.87
N ALA A 99 10.11 -15.49 -7.90
CA ALA A 99 10.75 -14.31 -8.47
C ALA A 99 10.01 -13.04 -8.00
N ILE A 100 10.33 -12.56 -6.80
CA ILE A 100 9.68 -11.40 -6.18
C ILE A 100 10.72 -10.33 -5.86
N ILE A 101 10.40 -9.07 -6.17
CA ILE A 101 11.08 -7.90 -5.64
C ILE A 101 10.12 -7.16 -4.71
N ASP A 102 10.46 -7.12 -3.43
CA ASP A 102 9.72 -6.35 -2.44
C ASP A 102 10.46 -5.03 -2.15
N THR A 103 9.88 -3.92 -2.60
CA THR A 103 10.47 -2.59 -2.46
C THR A 103 10.59 -2.14 -1.00
N TYR A 104 9.77 -2.65 -0.08
CA TYR A 104 9.95 -2.38 1.35
C TYR A 104 11.27 -2.97 1.85
N LEU A 105 11.59 -4.20 1.43
CA LEU A 105 12.84 -4.86 1.81
C LEU A 105 14.05 -4.20 1.14
N VAL A 106 13.92 -3.80 -0.13
CA VAL A 106 14.96 -3.04 -0.84
C VAL A 106 15.27 -1.73 -0.13
N GLU A 107 14.26 -0.91 0.17
CA GLU A 107 14.46 0.38 0.86
C GLU A 107 14.99 0.20 2.27
N LYS A 108 14.55 -0.85 2.99
CA LYS A 108 15.10 -1.19 4.29
C LYS A 108 16.59 -1.52 4.20
N ALA A 109 17.01 -2.29 3.20
CA ALA A 109 18.41 -2.64 2.98
C ALA A 109 19.26 -1.42 2.56
N ASN A 110 18.66 -0.45 1.87
CA ASN A 110 19.32 0.79 1.46
C ASN A 110 19.49 1.82 2.60
N ARG A 111 18.94 1.56 3.79
CA ARG A 111 19.14 2.43 4.96
C ARG A 111 20.45 2.10 5.68
N PRO A 112 21.20 3.12 6.13
CA PRO A 112 22.36 2.89 6.97
C PRO A 112 21.94 2.26 8.31
N PRO A 113 22.73 1.34 8.89
CA PRO A 113 22.37 0.59 10.11
C PRO A 113 22.04 1.44 11.35
N GLU A 114 22.46 2.71 11.36
CA GLU A 114 22.29 3.61 12.50
C GLU A 114 20.86 4.17 12.63
N GLU A 115 20.07 4.16 11.56
CA GLU A 115 18.70 4.71 11.51
C GLU A 115 17.63 3.72 12.01
N ASP A 116 17.92 2.42 12.09
CA ASP A 116 16.98 1.35 12.47
C ASP A 116 16.59 1.33 13.97
N LYS A 117 17.24 2.15 14.81
CA LYS A 117 16.99 2.18 16.27
C LYS A 117 15.73 2.97 16.65
N GLN A 118 15.21 3.84 15.79
CA GLN A 118 14.06 4.71 16.10
C GLN A 118 12.73 4.22 15.50
N ASP A 119 12.74 3.46 14.39
CA ASP A 119 11.52 2.91 13.78
C ASP A 119 10.83 1.81 14.62
N LYS A 120 11.51 1.27 15.64
CA LYS A 120 10.91 0.31 16.59
C LYS A 120 9.80 0.90 17.46
N GLN A 121 9.69 2.23 17.59
CA GLN A 121 8.64 2.86 18.40
C GLN A 121 7.31 3.08 17.66
N THR A 122 7.28 3.05 16.33
CA THR A 122 6.06 3.33 15.55
C THR A 122 5.33 2.08 15.07
N GLY A 123 5.92 0.89 15.23
CA GLY A 123 5.38 -0.40 14.76
C GLY A 123 4.57 -1.21 15.78
N GLN A 124 4.38 -0.72 17.01
CA GLN A 124 3.54 -1.35 18.04
C GLN A 124 2.30 -0.51 18.33
N THR A 125 1.39 -0.39 17.37
CA THR A 125 -0.03 -0.13 17.66
C THR A 125 -0.87 -1.21 16.99
N PHE A 126 -0.84 -2.39 17.61
CA PHE A 126 -2.02 -3.26 17.58
C PHE A 126 -3.14 -2.47 18.28
N GLU A 127 -4.09 -1.96 17.51
CA GLU A 127 -5.24 -1.22 18.03
C GLU A 127 -6.04 -2.12 18.96
N THR A 128 -5.85 -1.93 20.26
CA THR A 128 -6.76 -2.43 21.28
C THR A 128 -7.92 -1.45 21.35
N ILE A 129 -9.12 -1.98 21.15
CA ILE A 129 -10.41 -1.27 21.24
C ILE A 129 -10.62 -0.84 22.70
N THR A 130 -10.84 0.45 22.94
CA THR A 130 -11.53 0.93 24.16
C THR A 130 -12.50 2.06 23.83
N VAL A 131 -13.63 1.99 24.54
CA VAL A 131 -14.93 2.64 24.32
C VAL A 131 -14.99 4.05 24.95
N ASP A 132 -15.68 4.96 24.25
CA ASP A 132 -16.38 6.22 24.61
C ASP A 132 -16.05 7.00 25.90
N GLN A 133 -15.85 8.32 25.77
CA GLN A 133 -16.69 9.38 26.41
C GLN A 133 -16.36 10.81 25.94
N GLU A 134 -17.39 11.66 25.91
CA GLU A 134 -17.52 13.01 25.32
C GLU A 134 -17.04 14.22 26.17
N LEU A 135 -16.50 15.24 25.46
CA LEU A 135 -16.67 16.74 25.55
C LEU A 135 -16.40 17.52 26.87
N PRO A 136 -16.25 18.88 26.85
CA PRO A 136 -15.75 19.84 25.83
C PRO A 136 -14.74 20.88 26.40
N LYS A 137 -14.15 21.77 25.56
CA LYS A 137 -14.20 23.25 25.69
C LYS A 137 -13.23 24.04 24.78
N GLU A 138 -13.66 25.28 24.56
CA GLU A 138 -13.28 26.30 23.59
C GLU A 138 -11.94 27.03 23.82
N ALA A 139 -11.49 27.64 22.72
CA ALA A 139 -10.88 28.97 22.56
C ALA A 139 -9.70 29.43 23.45
N ALA A 140 -8.57 29.68 22.80
CA ALA A 140 -7.82 30.93 23.00
C ALA A 140 -6.89 31.20 21.80
N ASN A 141 -6.98 32.43 21.30
CA ASN A 141 -6.20 33.03 20.23
C ASN A 141 -4.86 33.58 20.77
N THR A 142 -3.92 33.80 19.83
CA THR A 142 -3.01 34.96 19.69
C THR A 142 -1.51 34.67 19.80
N GLN A 143 -0.83 35.10 18.73
CA GLN A 143 0.41 35.89 18.66
C GLN A 143 1.58 35.29 17.86
N GLN A 144 1.96 36.08 16.85
CA GLN A 144 3.10 35.97 15.96
C GLN A 144 4.43 36.10 16.73
N GLY A 145 5.41 35.31 16.33
CA GLY A 145 6.82 35.51 16.63
C GLY A 145 7.64 35.07 15.42
N SER A 146 8.34 36.02 14.82
CA SER A 146 9.32 35.84 13.75
C SER A 146 10.61 35.30 14.34
N ASP A 147 11.01 34.08 13.98
CA ASP A 147 12.34 33.56 14.31
C ASP A 147 13.04 33.04 13.06
N GLU A 148 14.16 33.69 12.75
CA GLU A 148 15.13 33.30 11.74
C GLU A 148 15.64 31.88 12.03
N LYS A 149 15.43 30.96 11.09
CA LYS A 149 15.98 29.60 11.19
C LYS A 149 17.42 29.59 10.69
N GLY A 150 18.35 29.37 11.63
CA GLY A 150 19.71 28.91 11.35
C GLY A 150 19.72 27.60 10.54
N PRO A 151 20.91 27.13 10.12
CA PRO A 151 21.04 26.06 9.13
C PRO A 151 20.31 24.81 9.61
N ALA A 152 19.34 24.38 8.80
CA ALA A 152 18.49 23.24 9.10
C ALA A 152 19.34 21.98 9.30
N ALA A 153 19.12 21.29 10.41
CA ALA A 153 19.61 19.93 10.63
C ALA A 153 19.29 19.04 9.40
N PRO A 154 20.09 17.99 9.12
CA PRO A 154 19.81 17.08 8.02
C PRO A 154 18.37 16.59 8.13
N ARG A 155 17.58 16.78 7.07
CA ARG A 155 16.19 16.30 7.03
C ARG A 155 16.20 14.81 7.34
N GLN A 156 15.60 14.40 8.45
CA GLN A 156 15.40 12.98 8.78
C GLN A 156 14.72 12.31 7.57
N ARG A 157 15.30 11.19 7.10
CA ARG A 157 14.68 10.36 6.06
C ARG A 157 13.27 9.94 6.52
N GLY A 158 12.30 9.92 5.61
CA GLY A 158 10.92 9.59 5.92
C GLY A 158 10.76 8.13 6.38
N GLY A 159 9.55 7.71 6.75
CA GLY A 159 9.28 6.30 7.07
C GLY A 159 9.37 5.36 5.85
N LEU A 160 9.41 4.04 6.07
CA LEU A 160 9.44 3.03 4.99
C LEU A 160 8.07 2.74 4.35
N SER A 161 7.01 3.45 4.74
CA SER A 161 5.70 3.23 4.13
C SER A 161 5.73 3.64 2.65
N LEU A 162 4.94 2.95 1.83
CA LEU A 162 4.80 3.27 0.40
C LEU A 162 4.51 4.77 0.19
N LYS A 163 3.64 5.34 1.02
CA LYS A 163 3.28 6.76 0.99
C LYS A 163 4.46 7.69 1.28
N ALA A 164 5.26 7.39 2.31
CA ALA A 164 6.42 8.18 2.66
C ALA A 164 7.50 8.11 1.57
N LEU A 165 7.75 6.91 1.05
CA LEU A 165 8.71 6.69 -0.04
C LEU A 165 8.28 7.33 -1.36
N ALA A 166 6.99 7.24 -1.72
CA ALA A 166 6.47 7.92 -2.89
C ALA A 166 6.65 9.45 -2.79
N LYS A 167 6.47 10.01 -1.59
CA LYS A 167 6.71 11.44 -1.36
C LYS A 167 8.20 11.79 -1.44
N GLU A 168 9.05 10.99 -0.80
CA GLU A 168 10.50 11.24 -0.72
C GLU A 168 11.21 11.05 -2.06
N ARG A 169 10.96 9.93 -2.75
CA ARG A 169 11.66 9.54 -3.98
C ARG A 169 11.04 10.13 -5.24
N LEU A 170 9.70 10.18 -5.28
CA LEU A 170 8.95 10.54 -6.49
C LEU A 170 8.30 11.92 -6.40
N GLY A 171 8.34 12.59 -5.24
CA GLY A 171 7.64 13.86 -5.01
C GLY A 171 6.11 13.75 -5.08
N ARG A 172 5.55 12.54 -5.04
CA ARG A 172 4.13 12.25 -5.28
C ARG A 172 3.38 12.00 -3.98
N ASP A 173 2.25 12.68 -3.78
CA ASP A 173 1.31 12.36 -2.71
C ASP A 173 0.35 11.27 -3.18
N ILE A 174 0.38 10.10 -2.53
CA ILE A 174 -0.53 8.98 -2.76
C ILE A 174 -1.39 8.72 -1.52
N GLN A 175 -2.46 7.93 -1.67
CA GLN A 175 -3.34 7.56 -0.55
C GLN A 175 -3.81 8.79 0.25
N ILE A 176 -4.35 9.78 -0.47
CA ILE A 176 -4.80 11.05 0.10
C ILE A 176 -5.99 10.80 1.04
N ARG A 177 -5.95 11.41 2.23
CA ARG A 177 -6.99 11.24 3.26
C ARG A 177 -8.37 11.63 2.71
N GLY A 178 -9.40 10.88 3.11
CA GLY A 178 -10.80 11.13 2.72
C GLY A 178 -11.25 10.34 1.49
N LYS A 179 -10.33 9.74 0.73
CA LYS A 179 -10.60 8.76 -0.31
C LYS A 179 -10.02 7.42 0.12
N GLY A 180 -10.74 6.32 -0.13
CA GLY A 180 -10.16 4.98 0.09
C GLY A 180 -8.95 4.78 -0.83
N HIS A 181 -8.01 3.91 -0.45
CA HIS A 181 -6.82 3.68 -1.27
C HIS A 181 -7.18 3.07 -2.62
N ASP A 182 -6.38 3.41 -3.64
CA ASP A 182 -6.53 2.85 -4.98
C ASP A 182 -5.41 1.84 -5.24
N SER A 183 -5.79 0.57 -5.41
CA SER A 183 -4.83 -0.52 -5.60
C SER A 183 -3.98 -0.35 -6.87
N VAL A 184 -4.48 0.38 -7.88
CA VAL A 184 -3.71 0.72 -9.08
C VAL A 184 -2.66 1.79 -8.76
N GLU A 185 -3.02 2.84 -8.02
CA GLU A 185 -2.09 3.87 -7.55
C GLU A 185 -0.94 3.24 -6.75
N ASP A 186 -1.26 2.33 -5.85
CA ASP A 186 -0.27 1.62 -5.02
C ASP A 186 0.68 0.76 -5.88
N SER A 187 0.15 0.06 -6.89
CA SER A 187 0.96 -0.77 -7.81
C SER A 187 1.91 0.09 -8.65
N ILE A 188 1.43 1.23 -9.15
CA ILE A 188 2.26 2.19 -9.91
C ILE A 188 3.32 2.80 -9.00
N ALA A 189 2.98 3.18 -7.78
CA ALA A 189 3.94 3.74 -6.83
C ALA A 189 5.04 2.75 -6.47
N ALA A 190 4.70 1.48 -6.21
CA ALA A 190 5.68 0.44 -5.92
C ALA A 190 6.63 0.21 -7.11
N ARG A 191 6.09 0.15 -8.34
CA ARG A 191 6.88 0.09 -9.58
C ARG A 191 7.85 1.27 -9.69
N ASP A 192 7.34 2.48 -9.51
CA ASP A 192 8.12 3.72 -9.66
C ASP A 192 9.23 3.84 -8.62
N ILE A 193 8.98 3.43 -7.37
CA ILE A 193 10.00 3.38 -6.32
C ILE A 193 11.11 2.39 -6.70
N LEU A 194 10.75 1.21 -7.22
CA LEU A 194 11.78 0.27 -7.70
C LEU A 194 12.56 0.87 -8.86
N HIS A 195 11.87 1.46 -9.84
CA HIS A 195 12.52 2.08 -10.99
C HIS A 195 13.48 3.20 -10.57
N TRP A 196 13.09 4.04 -9.61
CA TRP A 196 13.96 5.04 -9.01
C TRP A 196 15.22 4.42 -8.43
N ASN A 197 15.09 3.36 -7.62
CA ASN A 197 16.24 2.65 -7.05
C ASN A 197 17.19 2.09 -8.13
N VAL A 198 16.63 1.51 -9.19
CA VAL A 198 17.43 0.98 -10.32
C VAL A 198 18.20 2.12 -11.01
N CYS A 199 17.55 3.25 -11.29
CA CYS A 199 18.21 4.41 -11.88
C CYS A 199 19.32 4.97 -10.99
N SER A 200 19.07 5.07 -9.68
CA SER A 200 20.08 5.55 -8.70
C SER A 200 21.29 4.64 -8.56
N LEU A 201 21.18 3.35 -8.90
CA LEU A 201 22.32 2.43 -8.95
C LEU A 201 23.19 2.60 -10.21
N LEU A 202 22.62 3.16 -11.28
CA LEU A 202 23.28 3.32 -12.57
C LEU A 202 23.98 4.68 -12.71
N GLU A 203 23.62 5.66 -11.89
CA GLU A 203 24.31 6.94 -11.85
C GLU A 203 25.67 6.77 -11.15
N PRO A 204 26.80 7.14 -11.80
CA PRO A 204 28.10 7.10 -11.16
C PRO A 204 28.09 8.05 -9.95
N SER A 205 28.67 7.60 -8.83
CA SER A 205 28.87 8.47 -7.66
C SER A 205 29.61 9.75 -8.09
N PRO A 206 29.14 10.95 -7.68
CA PRO A 206 29.80 12.21 -8.02
C PRO A 206 31.24 12.27 -7.49
#